data_AF-A0A2Z5Y4K3-F1
#
_entry.id   AF-A0A2Z5Y4K3-F1
#
_cell.length_a   1.000
_cell.length_b   1.000
_cell.length_c   1.000
_cell.angle_alpha   90.00
_cell.angle_beta   90.00
_cell.angle_gamma   90.00
#
_symmetry.space_group_name_H-M   'P 1'
#
loop_
_entity.id
_entity.type
_entity.pdbx_description
1 polymer ?
#
loop_
_entity_poly.entity_id
_entity_poly.type
_entity_poly.pdbx_seq_one_letter_code
_entity_poly.pdbx_strand_id
1 'polypeptide(L)'
;MNSKIKRWLQLILLPICLLTITGCKATKNQLPSQAQKNIDSVLKNDHKTNDQQKTIDSNYFDKKTYNYLASLEYKNGQSAVLEVNQGNSTLAMNQWKKNKVIYGSLDSLNRTTYVTAFIDKKNLGRSEGRDRQVWQPTGWHQKRVDGKAIYNRGHLLAYTSSFNFDINGNYKKGEDGSLDNPKNLATQSAFSNQKVQTYYETMVRKAQQRMGNKVIFQIVTVFRGNELMPRGYWLQAKDQMGTLNFNVYEFNVEPNVVFDYTTGKSRIDRSMHVFFERQNQKYRN
;
A
#
# COMPACT_ATOMS: atom_id res chain seq x y z
N MET A 1 69.96 57.56 -11.99
CA MET A 1 70.71 57.62 -10.72
C MET A 1 70.81 56.20 -10.17
N ASN A 2 72.03 55.76 -9.83
CA ASN A 2 72.41 54.45 -9.27
C ASN A 2 71.53 54.04 -8.07
N SER A 3 71.31 52.78 -7.65
CA SER A 3 72.22 51.63 -7.44
C SER A 3 71.35 50.38 -7.15
N LYS A 4 71.55 49.22 -7.79
CA LYS A 4 72.32 48.04 -7.34
C LYS A 4 71.81 47.32 -6.06
N ILE A 5 71.62 45.97 -6.19
CA ILE A 5 71.92 44.88 -5.20
C ILE A 5 70.80 44.63 -4.14
N LYS A 6 70.31 43.42 -3.73
CA LYS A 6 70.70 41.98 -3.81
C LYS A 6 69.47 41.06 -3.54
N ARG A 7 69.31 40.01 -4.36
CA ARG A 7 69.07 38.57 -4.08
C ARG A 7 68.41 38.03 -2.76
N TRP A 8 67.35 37.22 -2.96
CA TRP A 8 66.94 35.89 -2.43
C TRP A 8 66.09 35.65 -1.15
N LEU A 9 65.09 34.78 -1.39
CA LEU A 9 64.44 33.72 -0.57
C LEU A 9 63.41 34.12 0.50
N GLN A 10 62.14 33.75 0.27
CA GLN A 10 61.49 32.61 0.96
C GLN A 10 60.09 32.31 0.40
N LEU A 11 59.77 31.01 0.33
CA LEU A 11 58.50 30.43 -0.10
C LEU A 11 57.35 30.78 0.84
N ILE A 12 56.18 31.10 0.29
CA ILE A 12 54.88 30.86 0.95
C ILE A 12 53.91 30.30 -0.11
N LEU A 13 53.54 29.03 0.06
CA LEU A 13 52.43 28.36 -0.62
C LEU A 13 51.10 28.91 -0.08
N LEU A 14 50.24 29.43 -0.97
CA LEU A 14 48.84 29.73 -0.69
C LEU A 14 47.96 28.67 -1.36
N PRO A 15 47.08 27.96 -0.63
CA PRO A 15 46.16 27.01 -1.23
C PRO A 15 44.96 27.73 -1.84
N ILE A 16 44.64 27.37 -3.07
CA ILE A 16 43.47 27.81 -3.84
C ILE A 16 42.22 27.18 -3.19
N CYS A 17 41.34 28.04 -2.67
CA CYS A 17 40.06 27.64 -2.10
C CYS A 17 39.06 27.40 -3.25
N LEU A 18 38.84 26.14 -3.64
CA LEU A 18 37.74 25.75 -4.52
C LEU A 18 36.44 25.64 -3.72
N LEU A 19 35.47 26.49 -4.05
CA LEU A 19 34.07 26.38 -3.64
C LEU A 19 33.44 25.15 -4.29
N THR A 20 33.12 24.11 -3.50
CA THR A 20 32.23 23.03 -3.92
C THR A 20 30.88 23.16 -3.22
N ILE A 21 29.83 23.27 -4.04
CA ILE A 21 28.42 23.24 -3.67
C ILE A 21 28.11 21.84 -3.11
N THR A 22 27.87 21.73 -1.81
CA THR A 22 27.39 20.49 -1.20
C THR A 22 25.89 20.34 -1.45
N GLY A 23 25.53 19.42 -2.36
CA GLY A 23 24.17 18.92 -2.51
C GLY A 23 23.77 18.04 -1.34
N CYS A 24 22.67 18.40 -0.67
CA CYS A 24 21.99 17.56 0.32
C CYS A 24 21.41 16.31 -0.39
N LYS A 25 21.97 15.13 -0.14
CA LYS A 25 21.35 13.86 -0.51
C LYS A 25 20.20 13.57 0.46
N ALA A 26 18.99 13.47 -0.07
CA ALA A 26 17.83 12.95 0.64
C ALA A 26 18.08 11.47 1.01
N THR A 27 18.16 11.19 2.30
CA THR A 27 18.26 9.84 2.86
C THR A 27 16.95 9.09 2.60
N LYS A 28 16.98 8.07 1.74
CA LYS A 28 15.92 7.06 1.67
C LYS A 28 15.94 6.28 2.98
N ASN A 29 14.86 6.35 3.77
CA ASN A 29 14.67 5.48 4.93
C ASN A 29 14.50 4.03 4.46
N GLN A 30 15.60 3.29 4.36
CA GLN A 30 15.61 1.84 4.22
C GLN A 30 15.59 1.20 5.62
N LEU A 31 14.83 0.11 5.78
CA LEU A 31 14.87 -0.72 6.98
C LEU A 31 16.29 -1.31 7.19
N PRO A 32 16.65 -1.70 8.43
CA PRO A 32 17.94 -2.32 8.73
C PRO A 32 18.23 -3.54 7.85
N SER A 33 19.47 -3.66 7.37
CA SER A 33 19.91 -4.67 6.39
C SER A 33 19.60 -6.12 6.78
N GLN A 34 19.43 -6.40 8.08
CA GLN A 34 19.14 -7.72 8.62
C GLN A 34 17.67 -8.14 8.45
N ALA A 35 16.74 -7.17 8.49
CA ALA A 35 15.33 -7.40 8.15
C ALA A 35 15.17 -7.65 6.65
N GLN A 36 15.90 -6.90 5.81
CA GLN A 36 15.91 -7.10 4.35
C GLN A 36 16.53 -8.45 3.95
N LYS A 37 17.64 -8.85 4.58
CA LYS A 37 18.28 -10.17 4.34
C LYS A 37 17.38 -11.34 4.75
N ASN A 38 16.62 -11.22 5.83
CA ASN A 38 15.64 -12.24 6.23
C ASN A 38 14.51 -12.35 5.20
N ILE A 39 14.00 -11.24 4.67
CA ILE A 39 12.98 -11.22 3.61
C ILE A 39 13.51 -11.87 2.32
N ASP A 40 14.69 -11.49 1.86
CA ASP A 40 15.27 -12.03 0.62
C ASP A 40 15.63 -13.52 0.74
N SER A 41 15.97 -14.00 1.95
CA SER A 41 16.29 -15.41 2.20
C SER A 41 15.07 -16.32 2.20
N VAL A 42 13.91 -15.83 2.64
CA VAL A 42 12.64 -16.57 2.62
C VAL A 42 12.08 -16.68 1.20
N LEU A 43 12.30 -15.66 0.37
CA LEU A 43 11.81 -15.61 -1.02
C LEU A 43 12.67 -16.41 -2.02
N LYS A 44 13.95 -16.66 -1.73
CA LYS A 44 14.86 -17.41 -2.62
C LYS A 44 14.73 -18.93 -2.55
N ASN A 45 14.07 -19.49 -1.53
CA ASN A 45 14.04 -20.94 -1.29
C ASN A 45 12.86 -21.71 -1.94
N ASP A 46 11.91 -21.05 -2.62
CA ASP A 46 10.75 -21.72 -3.23
C ASP A 46 10.89 -21.98 -4.76
N HIS A 47 12.05 -21.70 -5.36
CA HIS A 47 12.28 -21.91 -6.80
C HIS A 47 12.93 -23.26 -7.15
N LYS A 48 12.53 -24.36 -6.50
CA LYS A 48 12.76 -25.72 -6.99
C LYS A 48 11.68 -26.69 -6.49
N THR A 49 10.58 -26.86 -7.25
CA THR A 49 9.87 -28.15 -7.39
C THR A 49 8.79 -28.09 -8.48
N ASN A 50 8.97 -28.97 -9.46
CA ASN A 50 8.06 -29.63 -10.43
C ASN A 50 6.69 -29.03 -10.82
N ASP A 51 6.53 -28.94 -12.14
CA ASP A 51 5.27 -28.91 -12.89
C ASP A 51 4.31 -30.02 -12.46
N GLN A 52 3.25 -29.65 -11.74
CA GLN A 52 1.95 -30.30 -11.82
C GLN A 52 0.87 -29.23 -11.76
N GLN A 53 -0.13 -29.36 -12.64
CA GLN A 53 -1.29 -28.48 -12.78
C GLN A 53 -1.91 -28.15 -11.41
N LYS A 54 -1.58 -26.96 -10.89
CA LYS A 54 -2.31 -26.35 -9.77
C LYS A 54 -3.66 -25.88 -10.29
N THR A 55 -4.70 -26.61 -9.90
CA THR A 55 -6.06 -26.08 -9.80
C THR A 55 -6.04 -24.78 -8.97
N ILE A 56 -6.99 -23.87 -9.25
CA ILE A 56 -7.06 -22.46 -8.80
C ILE A 56 -7.15 -22.28 -7.26
N ASP A 57 -6.93 -23.33 -6.45
CA ASP A 57 -7.31 -23.40 -5.04
C ASP A 57 -6.13 -23.59 -4.05
N SER A 58 -4.97 -23.00 -4.32
CA SER A 58 -3.86 -23.00 -3.35
C SER A 58 -3.31 -21.59 -3.07
N ASN A 59 -3.89 -20.95 -2.05
CA ASN A 59 -3.54 -19.67 -1.43
C ASN A 59 -3.52 -18.45 -2.38
N TYR A 60 -4.59 -17.66 -2.32
CA TYR A 60 -4.78 -16.40 -3.06
C TYR A 60 -3.69 -15.34 -2.84
N PHE A 61 -2.85 -15.52 -1.83
CA PHE A 61 -1.69 -14.70 -1.49
C PHE A 61 -0.69 -15.55 -0.69
N ASP A 62 0.58 -15.12 -0.61
CA ASP A 62 1.62 -15.86 0.11
C ASP A 62 1.39 -15.81 1.64
N LYS A 63 1.24 -16.99 2.26
CA LYS A 63 0.99 -17.13 3.70
C LYS A 63 2.19 -16.75 4.55
N LYS A 64 3.42 -16.98 4.09
CA LYS A 64 4.63 -16.62 4.83
C LYS A 64 4.72 -15.09 4.97
N THR A 65 4.52 -14.38 3.85
CA THR A 65 4.45 -12.91 3.80
C THR A 65 3.30 -12.40 4.65
N TYR A 66 2.11 -12.98 4.55
CA TYR A 66 0.97 -12.61 5.40
C TYR A 66 1.32 -12.69 6.89
N ASN A 67 1.85 -13.83 7.34
CA ASN A 67 2.20 -14.04 8.75
C ASN A 67 3.28 -13.07 9.22
N TYR A 68 4.28 -12.78 8.37
CA TYR A 68 5.29 -11.77 8.65
C TYR A 68 4.64 -10.39 8.83
N LEU A 69 3.82 -9.94 7.88
CA LEU A 69 3.14 -8.65 7.95
C LEU A 69 2.22 -8.56 9.18
N ALA A 70 1.48 -9.62 9.50
CA ALA A 70 0.62 -9.69 10.68
C ALA A 70 1.41 -9.59 12.00
N SER A 71 2.67 -10.05 12.02
CA SER A 71 3.54 -9.97 13.20
C SER A 71 4.13 -8.57 13.43
N LEU A 72 4.09 -7.68 12.44
CA LEU A 72 4.68 -6.35 12.55
C LEU A 72 3.92 -5.48 13.56
N GLU A 73 4.68 -4.68 14.31
CA GLU A 73 4.15 -3.60 15.13
C GLU A 73 4.48 -2.26 14.50
N TYR A 74 3.48 -1.40 14.39
CA TYR A 74 3.73 -0.02 13.99
C TYR A 74 4.54 0.71 15.07
N LYS A 75 5.60 1.40 14.66
CA LYS A 75 6.43 2.23 15.54
C LYS A 75 6.08 3.70 15.29
N ASN A 76 5.77 4.39 16.37
CA ASN A 76 5.42 5.81 16.34
C ASN A 76 6.45 6.63 15.55
N GLY A 77 5.98 7.51 14.66
CA GLY A 77 6.81 8.37 13.82
C GLY A 77 7.41 7.69 12.58
N GLN A 78 7.22 6.39 12.37
CA GLN A 78 7.70 5.71 11.16
C GLN A 78 6.74 5.90 9.98
N SER A 79 7.21 5.54 8.78
CA SER A 79 6.35 5.49 7.59
C SER A 79 5.16 4.55 7.79
N ALA A 80 3.96 5.01 7.44
CA ALA A 80 2.75 4.22 7.40
C ALA A 80 2.75 3.17 6.28
N VAL A 81 3.78 3.17 5.42
CA VAL A 81 3.98 2.18 4.37
C VAL A 81 5.34 1.50 4.48
N LEU A 82 5.34 0.19 4.28
CA LEU A 82 6.50 -0.67 4.07
C LEU A 82 6.51 -1.19 2.63
N GLU A 83 7.68 -1.24 1.98
CA GLU A 83 7.85 -1.97 0.72
C GLU A 83 7.99 -3.47 0.99
N VAL A 84 7.24 -4.26 0.22
CA VAL A 84 7.27 -5.72 0.28
C VAL A 84 7.89 -6.23 -1.02
N ASN A 85 8.73 -7.26 -0.96
CA ASN A 85 9.45 -7.79 -2.13
C ASN A 85 10.17 -6.68 -2.93
N GLN A 86 10.86 -5.77 -2.23
CA GLN A 86 11.57 -4.62 -2.82
C GLN A 86 10.65 -3.73 -3.69
N GLY A 87 9.37 -3.66 -3.33
CA GLY A 87 8.37 -2.90 -4.07
C GLY A 87 7.84 -3.59 -5.33
N ASN A 88 8.20 -4.85 -5.59
CA ASN A 88 7.80 -5.55 -6.82
C ASN A 88 6.63 -6.52 -6.59
N SER A 89 5.58 -6.38 -7.40
CA SER A 89 4.42 -7.28 -7.38
C SER A 89 4.81 -8.70 -7.80
N THR A 90 4.29 -9.70 -7.08
CA THR A 90 4.43 -11.12 -7.43
C THR A 90 3.24 -11.64 -8.24
N LEU A 91 2.31 -10.77 -8.61
CA LEU A 91 1.07 -11.15 -9.28
C LEU A 91 1.31 -11.63 -10.73
N ALA A 92 0.70 -12.76 -11.06
CA ALA A 92 0.87 -13.43 -12.35
C ALA A 92 -0.20 -12.99 -13.37
N MET A 93 0.12 -11.97 -14.18
CA MET A 93 -0.78 -11.42 -15.21
C MET A 93 -1.26 -12.46 -16.24
N ASN A 94 -0.40 -13.43 -16.58
CA ASN A 94 -0.67 -14.44 -17.61
C ASN A 94 -1.83 -15.39 -17.25
N GLN A 95 -2.16 -15.53 -15.96
CA GLN A 95 -3.26 -16.35 -15.46
C GLN A 95 -4.64 -15.73 -15.69
N TRP A 96 -4.70 -14.44 -16.07
CA TRP A 96 -5.96 -13.70 -16.23
C TRP A 96 -6.27 -13.47 -17.70
N LYS A 97 -7.48 -13.85 -18.12
CA LYS A 97 -7.92 -13.76 -19.53
C LYS A 97 -9.06 -12.78 -19.75
N LYS A 98 -9.89 -12.57 -18.73
CA LYS A 98 -11.07 -11.70 -18.78
C LYS A 98 -11.16 -10.87 -17.52
N ASN A 99 -11.79 -9.70 -17.64
CA ASN A 99 -12.05 -8.86 -16.49
C ASN A 99 -12.86 -9.65 -15.45
N LYS A 100 -12.36 -9.70 -14.22
CA LYS A 100 -12.99 -10.43 -13.12
C LYS A 100 -12.49 -9.86 -11.80
N VAL A 101 -13.35 -9.88 -10.80
CA VAL A 101 -12.97 -9.69 -9.40
C VAL A 101 -13.12 -11.03 -8.68
N ILE A 102 -12.11 -11.40 -7.92
CA ILE A 102 -12.17 -12.50 -6.96
C ILE A 102 -12.26 -11.86 -5.59
N TYR A 103 -13.43 -11.97 -4.98
CA TYR A 103 -13.66 -11.62 -3.59
C TYR A 103 -13.40 -12.85 -2.72
N GLY A 104 -12.48 -12.75 -1.77
CA GLY A 104 -12.29 -13.78 -0.77
C GLY A 104 -13.55 -13.96 0.07
N SER A 105 -13.83 -15.21 0.46
CA SER A 105 -14.86 -15.46 1.48
C SER A 105 -14.50 -14.71 2.76
N LEU A 106 -15.53 -14.29 3.50
CA LEU A 106 -15.32 -13.87 4.87
C LEU A 106 -14.74 -15.06 5.65
N ASP A 107 -13.83 -14.80 6.56
CA ASP A 107 -13.28 -15.86 7.41
C ASP A 107 -14.24 -16.26 8.54
N SER A 108 -13.81 -17.17 9.42
CA SER A 108 -14.63 -17.69 10.52
C SER A 108 -15.06 -16.64 11.55
N LEU A 109 -14.47 -15.44 11.53
CA LEU A 109 -14.86 -14.29 12.37
C LEU A 109 -15.67 -13.26 11.58
N ASN A 110 -16.15 -13.62 10.37
CA ASN A 110 -16.83 -12.75 9.41
C ASN A 110 -15.96 -11.57 8.93
N ARG A 111 -14.63 -11.73 8.92
CA ARG A 111 -13.71 -10.67 8.49
C ARG A 111 -13.45 -10.73 6.99
N THR A 112 -13.36 -9.57 6.37
CA THR A 112 -13.01 -9.41 4.94
C THR A 112 -11.57 -9.78 4.69
N THR A 113 -11.33 -10.74 3.79
CA THR A 113 -10.00 -11.36 3.64
C THR A 113 -9.15 -10.71 2.56
N TYR A 114 -9.54 -10.79 1.29
CA TYR A 114 -8.78 -10.21 0.18
C TYR A 114 -9.68 -9.95 -1.03
N VAL A 115 -9.19 -9.09 -1.93
CA VAL A 115 -9.77 -8.89 -3.26
C VAL A 115 -8.64 -8.94 -4.27
N THR A 116 -8.83 -9.69 -5.35
CA THR A 116 -7.95 -9.65 -6.54
C THR A 116 -8.79 -9.30 -7.77
N ALA A 117 -8.43 -8.24 -8.45
CA ALA A 117 -9.17 -7.70 -9.58
C ALA A 117 -8.29 -7.65 -10.82
N PHE A 118 -8.81 -8.14 -11.94
CA PHE A 118 -8.24 -7.92 -13.26
C PHE A 118 -9.14 -6.95 -14.02
N ILE A 119 -8.64 -5.74 -14.22
CA ILE A 119 -9.44 -4.57 -14.55
C ILE A 119 -8.79 -3.73 -15.65
N ASP A 120 -9.62 -2.97 -16.33
CA ASP A 120 -9.19 -2.04 -17.38
C ASP A 120 -10.08 -0.80 -17.41
N LYS A 121 -9.97 -0.03 -18.49
CA LYS A 121 -10.78 1.17 -18.72
C LYS A 121 -12.29 0.92 -18.64
N LYS A 122 -12.77 -0.28 -18.97
CA LYS A 122 -14.20 -0.62 -18.91
C LYS A 122 -14.71 -0.71 -17.49
N ASN A 123 -13.86 -0.91 -16.48
CA ASN A 123 -14.29 -0.96 -15.08
C ASN A 123 -14.23 0.40 -14.36
N LEU A 124 -13.94 1.47 -15.09
CA LEU A 124 -13.93 2.81 -14.53
C LEU A 124 -15.34 3.40 -14.51
N GLY A 125 -15.75 3.87 -13.34
CA GLY A 125 -16.94 4.69 -13.16
C GLY A 125 -16.63 6.00 -12.43
N ARG A 126 -17.68 6.66 -11.94
CA ARG A 126 -17.62 7.93 -11.21
C ARG A 126 -18.24 7.78 -9.82
N SER A 127 -17.97 8.72 -8.93
CA SER A 127 -18.45 8.65 -7.53
C SER A 127 -19.81 9.30 -7.32
N GLU A 128 -20.22 10.18 -8.24
CA GLU A 128 -21.49 10.91 -8.18
C GLU A 128 -22.68 9.95 -8.29
N GLY A 129 -23.74 10.22 -7.52
CA GLY A 129 -24.95 9.39 -7.49
C GLY A 129 -24.86 8.11 -6.63
N ARG A 130 -23.76 7.95 -5.88
CA ARG A 130 -23.54 6.79 -5.02
C ARG A 130 -24.47 6.78 -3.81
N ASP A 131 -25.18 5.66 -3.61
CA ASP A 131 -25.97 5.42 -2.41
C ASP A 131 -25.11 5.33 -1.14
N ARG A 132 -25.76 5.48 0.01
CA ARG A 132 -25.10 5.36 1.31
C ARG A 132 -24.78 3.90 1.64
N GLN A 133 -23.53 3.65 2.05
CA GLN A 133 -23.10 2.38 2.63
C GLN A 133 -23.73 2.15 4.02
N VAL A 134 -24.27 0.95 4.26
CA VAL A 134 -24.94 0.59 5.52
C VAL A 134 -24.16 -0.46 6.29
N TRP A 135 -23.58 -1.45 5.60
CA TRP A 135 -22.90 -2.59 6.22
C TRP A 135 -21.71 -2.16 7.08
N GLN A 136 -21.51 -2.81 8.23
CA GLN A 136 -20.44 -2.49 9.16
C GLN A 136 -19.46 -3.67 9.25
N PRO A 137 -18.18 -3.48 8.92
CA PRO A 137 -17.17 -4.52 9.07
C PRO A 137 -16.90 -4.88 10.53
N THR A 138 -16.20 -5.98 10.73
CA THR A 138 -15.66 -6.35 12.05
C THR A 138 -14.82 -5.22 12.64
N GLY A 139 -14.87 -5.08 13.97
CA GLY A 139 -14.16 -4.02 14.68
C GLY A 139 -14.71 -2.60 14.45
N TRP A 140 -15.89 -2.46 13.84
CA TRP A 140 -16.48 -1.16 13.58
C TRP A 140 -16.96 -0.46 14.86
N HIS A 141 -16.20 0.54 15.30
CA HIS A 141 -16.54 1.39 16.45
C HIS A 141 -16.42 2.87 16.08
N GLN A 142 -17.29 3.35 15.19
CA GLN A 142 -17.21 4.71 14.67
C GLN A 142 -17.15 5.77 15.79
N LYS A 143 -16.16 6.67 15.69
CA LYS A 143 -15.95 7.81 16.59
C LYS A 143 -15.51 9.03 15.80
N ARG A 144 -15.59 10.19 16.44
CA ARG A 144 -15.00 11.43 15.93
C ARG A 144 -13.96 11.96 16.90
N VAL A 145 -12.84 12.46 16.37
CA VAL A 145 -11.79 13.16 17.11
C VAL A 145 -11.59 14.51 16.44
N ASP A 146 -11.58 15.58 17.22
CA ASP A 146 -11.50 16.97 16.73
C ASP A 146 -12.51 17.24 15.59
N GLY A 147 -13.73 16.73 15.75
CA GLY A 147 -14.83 16.89 14.79
C GLY A 147 -14.73 16.04 13.52
N LYS A 148 -13.71 15.18 13.34
CA LYS A 148 -13.50 14.33 12.16
C LYS A 148 -13.72 12.85 12.47
N ALA A 149 -14.38 12.12 11.57
CA ALA A 149 -14.50 10.66 11.70
C ALA A 149 -13.12 10.00 11.53
N ILE A 150 -12.82 9.02 12.37
CA ILE A 150 -11.52 8.33 12.38
C ILE A 150 -11.58 6.93 11.75
N TYR A 151 -12.77 6.45 11.38
CA TYR A 151 -12.97 5.20 10.63
C TYR A 151 -13.74 5.45 9.34
N ASN A 152 -13.37 4.70 8.30
CA ASN A 152 -14.10 4.54 7.05
C ASN A 152 -14.40 3.06 6.82
N ARG A 153 -15.46 2.81 6.05
CA ARG A 153 -15.70 1.52 5.42
C ARG A 153 -14.74 1.42 4.24
N GLY A 154 -13.53 0.99 4.50
CA GLY A 154 -12.45 0.95 3.53
C GLY A 154 -12.71 -0.11 2.48
N HIS A 155 -12.80 0.28 1.21
CA HIS A 155 -12.92 -0.65 0.09
C HIS A 155 -11.60 -1.35 -0.17
N LEU A 156 -11.58 -2.66 -0.42
CA LEU A 156 -10.37 -3.31 -0.93
C LEU A 156 -10.20 -3.06 -2.44
N LEU A 157 -11.31 -3.00 -3.18
CA LEU A 157 -11.34 -2.50 -4.55
C LEU A 157 -12.26 -1.29 -4.59
N ALA A 158 -11.68 -0.13 -4.89
CA ALA A 158 -12.40 1.13 -4.98
C ALA A 158 -13.65 1.03 -5.86
N TYR A 159 -14.74 1.61 -5.39
CA TYR A 159 -16.02 1.69 -6.11
C TYR A 159 -15.83 2.14 -7.57
N THR A 160 -15.11 3.24 -7.76
CA THR A 160 -14.89 3.85 -9.09
C THR A 160 -13.99 3.02 -10.03
N SER A 161 -13.36 1.96 -9.55
CA SER A 161 -12.54 1.02 -10.33
C SER A 161 -13.19 -0.38 -10.45
N SER A 162 -14.41 -0.55 -9.95
CA SER A 162 -15.12 -1.83 -9.88
C SER A 162 -16.44 -1.86 -10.65
N PHE A 163 -16.67 -0.90 -11.56
CA PHE A 163 -17.88 -0.88 -12.39
C PHE A 163 -17.90 -2.07 -13.35
N ASN A 164 -19.09 -2.42 -13.82
CA ASN A 164 -19.34 -3.51 -14.74
C ASN A 164 -18.95 -4.89 -14.16
N PHE A 165 -19.10 -5.07 -12.85
CA PHE A 165 -19.01 -6.36 -12.18
C PHE A 165 -20.28 -6.60 -11.36
N ASP A 166 -20.83 -7.81 -11.43
CA ASP A 166 -21.88 -8.22 -10.49
C ASP A 166 -21.32 -8.39 -9.06
N ILE A 167 -22.22 -8.66 -8.10
CA ILE A 167 -21.84 -8.86 -6.68
C ILE A 167 -20.84 -10.00 -6.46
N ASN A 168 -20.76 -10.95 -7.39
CA ASN A 168 -19.86 -12.09 -7.36
C ASN A 168 -18.54 -11.83 -8.10
N GLY A 169 -18.38 -10.66 -8.71
CA GLY A 169 -17.17 -10.24 -9.41
C GLY A 169 -17.10 -10.71 -10.87
N ASN A 170 -18.19 -11.21 -11.45
CA ASN A 170 -18.25 -11.53 -12.88
C ASN A 170 -18.51 -10.26 -13.67
N TYR A 171 -17.83 -10.10 -14.81
CA TYR A 171 -18.06 -8.96 -15.69
C TYR A 171 -19.51 -8.95 -16.19
N LYS A 172 -20.24 -7.87 -15.90
CA LYS A 172 -21.61 -7.65 -16.34
C LYS A 172 -21.78 -6.15 -16.62
N LYS A 173 -21.94 -5.82 -17.90
CA LYS A 173 -22.04 -4.42 -18.34
C LYS A 173 -23.30 -3.77 -17.75
N GLY A 174 -23.17 -2.54 -17.26
CA GLY A 174 -24.26 -1.77 -16.67
C GLY A 174 -24.38 -1.89 -15.15
N GLU A 175 -23.62 -2.79 -14.52
CA GLU A 175 -23.53 -2.85 -13.05
C GLU A 175 -22.70 -1.68 -12.52
N ASP A 176 -23.18 -1.09 -11.43
CA ASP A 176 -22.44 -0.09 -10.67
C ASP A 176 -21.23 -0.72 -9.96
N GLY A 177 -20.36 0.14 -9.44
CA GLY A 177 -19.25 -0.31 -8.61
C GLY A 177 -19.69 -1.06 -7.35
N SER A 178 -18.80 -1.88 -6.81
CA SER A 178 -18.99 -2.58 -5.54
C SER A 178 -19.14 -1.58 -4.39
N LEU A 179 -20.40 -1.27 -4.03
CA LEU A 179 -20.72 -0.24 -3.05
C LEU A 179 -20.61 -0.77 -1.62
N ASP A 180 -21.41 -1.78 -1.28
CA ASP A 180 -21.61 -2.25 0.09
C ASP A 180 -21.41 -3.77 0.23
N ASN A 181 -20.59 -4.36 -0.64
CA ASN A 181 -20.28 -5.78 -0.60
C ASN A 181 -19.47 -6.10 0.68
N PRO A 182 -19.96 -6.97 1.57
CA PRO A 182 -19.26 -7.31 2.80
C PRO A 182 -17.87 -7.93 2.54
N LYS A 183 -17.67 -8.58 1.40
CA LYS A 183 -16.36 -9.15 1.00
C LYS A 183 -15.39 -8.13 0.42
N ASN A 184 -15.77 -6.86 0.35
CA ASN A 184 -14.96 -5.77 -0.19
C ASN A 184 -14.79 -4.62 0.80
N LEU A 185 -15.23 -4.76 2.05
CA LEU A 185 -15.24 -3.68 3.04
C LEU A 185 -14.54 -4.11 4.33
N ALA A 186 -13.64 -3.28 4.85
CA ALA A 186 -12.98 -3.51 6.13
C ALA A 186 -12.94 -2.22 6.96
N THR A 187 -12.80 -2.35 8.28
CA THR A 187 -12.63 -1.19 9.17
C THR A 187 -11.26 -0.58 8.96
N GLN A 188 -11.22 0.58 8.30
CA GLN A 188 -9.98 1.28 7.96
C GLN A 188 -9.98 2.65 8.62
N SER A 189 -8.84 3.07 9.15
CA SER A 189 -8.64 4.43 9.65
C SER A 189 -8.86 5.47 8.54
N ALA A 190 -9.24 6.68 8.92
CA ALA A 190 -9.46 7.75 7.96
C ALA A 190 -8.18 8.09 7.19
N PHE A 191 -7.05 8.14 7.89
CA PHE A 191 -5.73 8.36 7.31
C PHE A 191 -5.30 7.26 6.34
N SER A 192 -5.34 5.99 6.75
CA SER A 192 -4.95 4.86 5.87
C SER A 192 -5.82 4.85 4.61
N ASN A 193 -7.15 5.00 4.74
CA ASN A 193 -8.07 5.01 3.60
C ASN A 193 -7.87 6.21 2.67
N GLN A 194 -7.93 7.44 3.21
CA GLN A 194 -8.06 8.66 2.40
C GLN A 194 -6.72 9.26 1.95
N LYS A 195 -5.61 8.88 2.60
CA LYS A 195 -4.28 9.38 2.26
C LYS A 195 -3.44 8.28 1.62
N VAL A 196 -3.24 7.17 2.35
CA VAL A 196 -2.29 6.14 1.95
C VAL A 196 -2.85 5.28 0.81
N GLN A 197 -3.99 4.63 1.02
CA GLN A 197 -4.59 3.74 0.03
C GLN A 197 -4.99 4.51 -1.24
N THR A 198 -5.60 5.69 -1.08
CA THR A 198 -5.99 6.57 -2.19
C THR A 198 -4.82 6.90 -3.12
N TYR A 199 -3.58 7.00 -2.61
CA TYR A 199 -2.39 7.18 -3.44
C TYR A 199 -2.18 6.02 -4.41
N TYR A 200 -2.17 4.79 -3.89
CA TYR A 200 -1.96 3.58 -4.69
C TYR A 200 -3.14 3.31 -5.63
N GLU A 201 -4.37 3.53 -5.17
CA GLU A 201 -5.57 3.46 -6.02
C GLU A 201 -5.51 4.47 -7.16
N THR A 202 -4.97 5.67 -6.93
CA THR A 202 -4.78 6.67 -7.99
C THR A 202 -3.78 6.17 -9.05
N MET A 203 -2.71 5.48 -8.64
CA MET A 203 -1.76 4.86 -9.58
C MET A 203 -2.42 3.75 -10.41
N VAL A 204 -3.19 2.87 -9.76
CA VAL A 204 -3.98 1.81 -10.41
C VAL A 204 -4.96 2.42 -11.41
N ARG A 205 -5.71 3.44 -10.99
CA ARG A 205 -6.70 4.13 -11.83
C ARG A 205 -6.07 4.77 -13.07
N LYS A 206 -4.90 5.42 -12.92
CA LYS A 206 -4.15 5.97 -14.08
C LYS A 206 -3.74 4.88 -15.06
N ALA A 207 -3.31 3.71 -14.58
CA ALA A 207 -2.97 2.58 -15.44
C ALA A 207 -4.22 2.02 -16.15
N GLN A 208 -5.37 1.91 -15.46
CA GLN A 208 -6.65 1.50 -16.05
C GLN A 208 -7.14 2.44 -17.16
N GLN A 209 -6.89 3.76 -17.03
CA GLN A 209 -7.34 4.76 -18.01
C GLN A 209 -6.66 4.62 -19.38
N ARG A 210 -5.50 3.97 -19.45
CA ARG A 210 -4.76 3.75 -20.68
C ARG A 210 -5.52 2.78 -21.59
N MET A 211 -5.73 3.20 -22.84
CA MET A 211 -6.42 2.37 -23.84
C MET A 211 -5.65 1.06 -24.05
N GLY A 212 -6.36 -0.06 -23.99
CA GLY A 212 -5.77 -1.40 -24.19
C GLY A 212 -4.98 -1.95 -23.01
N ASN A 213 -4.74 -1.18 -21.94
CA ASN A 213 -4.01 -1.68 -20.79
C ASN A 213 -4.91 -2.55 -19.88
N LYS A 214 -4.34 -3.61 -19.31
CA LYS A 214 -4.96 -4.39 -18.24
C LYS A 214 -4.12 -4.30 -17.00
N VAL A 215 -4.78 -4.22 -15.85
CA VAL A 215 -4.15 -4.14 -14.54
C VAL A 215 -4.64 -5.31 -13.70
N ILE A 216 -3.71 -6.05 -13.08
CA ILE A 216 -4.04 -6.88 -11.92
C ILE A 216 -3.76 -6.07 -10.65
N PHE A 217 -4.73 -6.06 -9.74
CA PHE A 217 -4.64 -5.37 -8.47
C PHE A 217 -5.14 -6.29 -7.36
N GLN A 218 -4.38 -6.41 -6.27
CA GLN A 218 -4.75 -7.20 -5.11
C GLN A 218 -4.61 -6.36 -3.85
N ILE A 219 -5.61 -6.43 -2.97
CA ILE A 219 -5.48 -6.02 -1.57
C ILE A 219 -5.79 -7.23 -0.69
N VAL A 220 -4.93 -7.52 0.27
CA VAL A 220 -5.14 -8.49 1.34
C VAL A 220 -5.28 -7.76 2.67
N THR A 221 -6.37 -8.00 3.38
CA THR A 221 -6.59 -7.49 4.74
C THR A 221 -5.78 -8.32 5.73
N VAL A 222 -4.88 -7.67 6.48
CA VAL A 222 -3.96 -8.36 7.40
C VAL A 222 -4.46 -8.22 8.83
N PHE A 223 -4.77 -9.35 9.47
CA PHE A 223 -5.16 -9.44 10.88
C PHE A 223 -4.12 -10.25 11.65
N ARG A 224 -4.00 -10.02 12.96
CA ARG A 224 -3.23 -10.90 13.85
C ARG A 224 -4.16 -11.75 14.71
N GLY A 225 -4.04 -13.07 14.61
CA GLY A 225 -4.87 -13.99 15.39
C GLY A 225 -6.37 -13.69 15.24
N ASN A 226 -7.04 -13.48 16.37
CA ASN A 226 -8.49 -13.24 16.45
C ASN A 226 -8.88 -11.75 16.47
N GLU A 227 -7.97 -10.84 16.09
CA GLU A 227 -8.27 -9.41 16.02
C GLU A 227 -9.43 -9.11 15.05
N LEU A 228 -10.33 -8.22 15.47
CA LEU A 228 -11.49 -7.83 14.66
C LEU A 228 -11.23 -6.62 13.75
N MET A 229 -10.21 -5.81 14.05
CA MET A 229 -9.77 -4.71 13.19
C MET A 229 -8.44 -5.07 12.51
N PRO A 230 -8.28 -4.79 11.21
CA PRO A 230 -7.05 -5.07 10.49
C PRO A 230 -5.87 -4.30 11.05
N ARG A 231 -4.70 -4.93 11.12
CA ARG A 231 -3.41 -4.26 11.38
C ARG A 231 -2.96 -3.40 10.20
N GLY A 232 -3.40 -3.76 9.00
CA GLY A 232 -3.02 -3.09 7.77
C GLY A 232 -3.54 -3.81 6.53
N TYR A 233 -3.11 -3.30 5.38
CA TYR A 233 -3.51 -3.80 4.07
C TYR A 233 -2.27 -4.05 3.22
N TRP A 234 -2.19 -5.23 2.63
CA TRP A 234 -1.11 -5.58 1.71
C TRP A 234 -1.60 -5.40 0.27
N LEU A 235 -1.04 -4.41 -0.42
CA LEU A 235 -1.43 -4.03 -1.77
C LEU A 235 -0.36 -4.43 -2.79
N GLN A 236 -0.81 -4.99 -3.90
CA GLN A 236 0.03 -5.32 -5.04
C GLN A 236 -0.65 -4.93 -6.34
N ALA A 237 0.08 -4.34 -7.28
CA ALA A 237 -0.43 -4.11 -8.63
C ALA A 237 0.63 -4.34 -9.70
N LYS A 238 0.18 -4.78 -10.88
CA LYS A 238 0.99 -4.91 -12.09
C LYS A 238 0.13 -4.67 -13.32
N ASP A 239 0.66 -4.04 -14.36
CA ASP A 239 -0.05 -3.86 -15.63
C ASP A 239 0.66 -4.52 -16.82
N GLN A 240 -0.05 -4.66 -17.94
CA GLN A 240 0.50 -5.30 -19.16
C GLN A 240 1.48 -4.41 -19.91
N MET A 241 1.32 -3.09 -19.81
CA MET A 241 2.18 -2.12 -20.49
C MET A 241 3.46 -1.78 -19.72
N GLY A 242 3.67 -2.34 -18.53
CA GLY A 242 4.85 -2.07 -17.70
C GLY A 242 4.88 -0.66 -17.09
N THR A 243 3.75 0.04 -17.04
CA THR A 243 3.65 1.39 -16.47
C THR A 243 3.33 1.39 -14.98
N LEU A 244 2.91 0.24 -14.43
CA LEU A 244 2.55 0.06 -13.04
C LEU A 244 3.15 -1.24 -12.49
N ASN A 245 3.94 -1.13 -11.42
CA ASN A 245 4.40 -2.26 -10.64
C ASN A 245 4.65 -1.77 -9.21
N PHE A 246 3.91 -2.28 -8.24
CA PHE A 246 4.20 -2.03 -6.83
C PHE A 246 3.79 -3.20 -5.94
N ASN A 247 4.42 -3.28 -4.76
CA ASN A 247 4.09 -4.20 -3.69
C ASN A 247 4.40 -3.56 -2.33
N VAL A 248 3.36 -3.26 -1.58
CA VAL A 248 3.45 -2.45 -0.36
C VAL A 248 2.51 -2.97 0.72
N TYR A 249 2.92 -2.80 1.97
CA TYR A 249 2.05 -2.96 3.13
C TYR A 249 1.78 -1.59 3.74
N GLU A 250 0.51 -1.20 3.85
CA GLU A 250 0.11 -0.02 4.61
C GLU A 250 -0.40 -0.41 6.00
N PHE A 251 0.05 0.31 7.01
CA PHE A 251 -0.43 0.15 8.38
C PHE A 251 -1.77 0.85 8.56
N ASN A 252 -2.71 0.20 9.25
CA ASN A 252 -4.03 0.76 9.55
C ASN A 252 -3.97 1.70 10.77
N VAL A 253 -3.29 2.83 10.62
CA VAL A 253 -2.98 3.78 11.71
C VAL A 253 -3.64 5.13 11.48
N GLU A 254 -3.90 5.84 12.58
CA GLU A 254 -4.51 7.17 12.56
C GLU A 254 -3.65 8.16 13.38
N PRO A 255 -3.31 9.32 12.82
CA PRO A 255 -2.72 10.44 13.55
C PRO A 255 -3.48 10.76 14.84
N ASN A 256 -2.76 10.98 15.94
CA ASN A 256 -3.32 11.34 17.25
C ASN A 256 -4.27 10.30 17.89
N VAL A 257 -4.31 9.06 17.38
CA VAL A 257 -5.20 8.00 17.85
C VAL A 257 -4.47 6.65 17.88
N VAL A 258 -4.74 5.86 18.90
CA VAL A 258 -4.29 4.46 18.98
C VAL A 258 -5.51 3.54 18.97
N PHE A 259 -5.46 2.51 18.14
CA PHE A 259 -6.47 1.47 18.05
C PHE A 259 -6.10 0.26 18.91
N ASP A 260 -7.10 -0.30 19.59
CA ASP A 260 -7.09 -1.69 20.03
C ASP A 260 -7.58 -2.54 18.85
N TYR A 261 -6.66 -3.23 18.17
CA TYR A 261 -7.00 -4.06 17.01
C TYR A 261 -7.85 -5.30 17.37
N THR A 262 -7.82 -5.73 18.64
CA THR A 262 -8.60 -6.88 19.12
C THR A 262 -10.08 -6.60 18.95
N THR A 263 -10.52 -5.42 19.40
CA THR A 263 -11.93 -5.04 19.40
C THR A 263 -12.27 -4.02 18.31
N GLY A 264 -11.29 -3.28 17.81
CA GLY A 264 -11.46 -2.12 16.93
C GLY A 264 -11.76 -0.82 17.67
N LYS A 265 -11.78 -0.81 19.01
CA LYS A 265 -11.93 0.43 19.80
C LYS A 265 -10.71 1.35 19.65
N SER A 266 -10.89 2.62 19.95
CA SER A 266 -9.86 3.66 19.88
C SER A 266 -9.77 4.50 21.14
N ARG A 267 -8.57 4.99 21.42
CA ARG A 267 -8.27 6.05 22.39
C ARG A 267 -7.53 7.20 21.71
N ILE A 268 -7.77 8.42 22.16
CA ILE A 268 -6.97 9.58 21.73
C ILE A 268 -5.57 9.44 22.33
N ASP A 269 -4.56 9.68 21.50
CA ASP A 269 -3.16 9.73 21.89
C ASP A 269 -2.45 10.75 21.01
N ARG A 270 -2.37 12.01 21.46
CA ARG A 270 -1.77 13.10 20.67
C ARG A 270 -0.25 12.97 20.50
N SER A 271 0.37 11.95 21.09
CA SER A 271 1.76 11.60 20.83
C SER A 271 1.92 10.64 19.64
N MET A 272 0.82 10.13 19.07
CA MET A 272 0.85 9.27 17.88
C MET A 272 1.12 10.09 16.62
N HIS A 273 2.37 10.07 16.18
CA HIS A 273 2.87 10.64 14.94
C HIS A 273 2.88 9.59 13.83
N VAL A 274 2.32 9.96 12.69
CA VAL A 274 2.28 9.12 11.50
C VAL A 274 2.91 9.86 10.33
N PHE A 275 3.76 9.16 9.59
CA PHE A 275 4.45 9.70 8.43
C PHE A 275 4.04 8.95 7.16
N PHE A 276 3.88 9.66 6.04
CA PHE A 276 3.73 9.05 4.72
C PHE A 276 4.31 9.97 3.66
N GLU A 277 5.28 9.50 2.87
CA GLU A 277 5.89 10.26 1.79
C GLU A 277 6.06 9.40 0.53
N ARG A 278 5.45 9.81 -0.58
CA ARG A 278 5.60 9.19 -1.90
C ARG A 278 5.46 10.20 -3.02
N GLN A 279 6.52 10.40 -3.81
CA GLN A 279 6.70 11.21 -5.03
C GLN A 279 6.12 12.65 -5.03
N ASN A 280 4.85 12.86 -4.63
CA ASN A 280 4.16 14.15 -4.54
C ASN A 280 3.16 14.27 -3.38
N GLN A 281 3.05 13.24 -2.52
CA GLN A 281 2.29 13.32 -1.27
C GLN A 281 3.24 13.20 -0.09
N LYS A 282 3.20 14.19 0.80
CA LYS A 282 3.90 14.19 2.07
C LYS A 282 2.89 14.48 3.17
N TYR A 283 2.87 13.62 4.18
CA TYR A 283 2.10 13.78 5.38
C TYR A 283 2.99 13.55 6.59
N ARG A 284 2.85 14.45 7.57
CA ARG A 284 3.40 14.33 8.91
C ARG A 284 2.50 15.14 9.85
N ASN A 285 2.15 14.56 10.99
CA ASN A 285 1.50 15.27 12.10
C ASN A 285 2.42 15.36 13.31
#